data_AF-A0A101HHL0-F1
#
_entry.id   AF-A0A101HHL0-F1
#
_cell.length_a   1.000
_cell.length_b   1.000
_cell.length_c   1.000
_cell.angle_alpha   90.00
_cell.angle_beta   90.00
_cell.angle_gamma   90.00
#
_symmetry.space_group_name_H-M   'P 1'
#
loop_
_entity.id
_entity.type
_entity.pdbx_description
1 polymer ?
#
loop_
_entity_poly.entity_id
_entity_poly.type
_entity_poly.pdbx_seq_one_letter_code
_entity_poly.pdbx_strand_id
1 'polypeptide(L)' 'LANPAVPPTNNDSEKALRPAKTKLKVSGCFRSEEGAGNYATVASVIQTAIKNGQNPFEVLQVIATLSQA' A
#
# COMPACT_ATOMS: atom_id res chain seq x y z
N LEU A 1 2.91 20.57 20.17
CA LEU A 1 3.34 19.59 19.14
C LEU A 1 4.86 19.51 19.21
N ALA A 2 5.42 18.35 19.51
CA ALA A 2 6.83 18.19 19.93
C ALA A 2 7.85 18.16 18.77
N ASN A 3 7.40 18.17 17.50
CA ASN A 3 8.29 18.20 16.34
C ASN A 3 7.65 19.05 15.21
N PRO A 4 8.24 20.21 14.84
CA PRO A 4 7.70 21.07 13.78
C PRO A 4 7.85 20.48 12.36
N ALA A 5 8.68 19.44 12.16
CA ALA A 5 8.83 18.77 10.87
C ALA A 5 7.69 17.78 10.56
N VAL A 6 6.86 17.44 11.55
CA VAL A 6 5.73 16.53 11.37
C VAL A 6 4.46 17.36 11.19
N PRO A 7 3.74 17.23 10.05
CA PRO A 7 2.46 17.89 9.86
C PRO A 7 1.48 17.55 10.99
N PRO A 8 0.61 18.47 11.43
CA PRO A 8 -0.39 18.21 12.47
C PRO A 8 -1.60 17.41 11.93
N THR A 9 -1.36 16.49 11.00
CA THR A 9 -2.40 15.69 10.33
C THR A 9 -1.93 14.25 10.12
N ASN A 10 -2.86 13.31 10.23
CA ASN A 10 -2.67 11.89 9.94
C ASN A 10 -3.13 11.51 8.52
N ASN A 11 -3.45 12.49 7.66
CA ASN A 11 -4.08 12.27 6.35
C ASN A 11 -3.37 11.22 5.50
N ASP A 12 -2.05 11.24 5.47
CA ASP A 12 -1.24 10.29 4.68
C ASP A 12 -1.34 8.86 5.24
N SER A 13 -1.30 8.72 6.56
CA SER A 13 -1.48 7.45 7.24
C SER A 13 -2.87 6.86 6.98
N GLU A 14 -3.92 7.68 7.09
CA GLU A 14 -5.28 7.25 6.76
C GLU A 14 -5.43 6.88 5.29
N LYS A 15 -4.82 7.65 4.39
CA LYS A 15 -4.86 7.38 2.95
C LYS A 15 -4.21 6.04 2.60
N ALA A 16 -3.12 5.70 3.26
CA ALA A 16 -2.47 4.40 3.10
C ALA A 16 -3.32 3.23 3.64
N LEU A 17 -4.13 3.46 4.70
CA LEU A 17 -4.95 2.41 5.31
C LEU A 17 -6.33 2.20 4.63
N ARG A 18 -6.88 3.25 4.01
CA ARG A 18 -8.20 3.21 3.33
C ARG A 18 -8.39 2.01 2.38
N PRO A 19 -7.43 1.60 1.53
CA PRO A 19 -7.59 0.45 0.64
C PRO A 19 -7.92 -0.85 1.37
N ALA A 20 -7.30 -1.12 2.52
CA ALA A 20 -7.59 -2.30 3.32
C ALA A 20 -9.03 -2.30 3.84
N LYS A 21 -9.54 -1.13 4.28
CA LYS A 21 -10.93 -1.00 4.73
C LYS A 21 -11.92 -1.13 3.57
N THR A 22 -11.61 -0.57 2.40
CA THR A 22 -12.40 -0.73 1.18
C THR A 22 -12.46 -2.21 0.77
N LYS A 23 -11.33 -2.94 0.86
CA LYS A 23 -11.27 -4.38 0.58
C LYS A 23 -12.23 -5.16 1.49
N LEU A 24 -12.24 -4.84 2.78
CA LEU A 24 -13.16 -5.41 3.76
C LEU A 24 -14.63 -5.05 3.52
N LYS A 25 -14.94 -3.81 3.11
CA LYS A 25 -16.32 -3.33 3.03
C LYS A 25 -17.02 -3.70 1.73
N VAL A 26 -16.33 -3.61 0.59
CA VAL A 26 -16.98 -3.65 -0.74
C VAL A 26 -16.32 -4.59 -1.74
N SER A 27 -15.16 -5.18 -1.44
CA SER A 27 -14.44 -6.07 -2.38
C SER A 27 -14.31 -7.50 -1.82
N GLY A 28 -15.38 -8.01 -1.21
CA GLY A 28 -15.49 -9.42 -0.82
C GLY A 28 -14.59 -9.88 0.34
N CYS A 29 -14.05 -8.94 1.13
CA CYS A 29 -13.27 -9.20 2.33
C CYS A 29 -11.96 -9.98 2.08
N PHE A 30 -11.28 -10.36 3.17
CA PHE A 30 -10.18 -11.32 3.15
C PHE A 30 -10.71 -12.69 3.60
N ARG A 31 -10.33 -13.75 2.89
CA ARG A 31 -10.75 -15.13 3.17
C ARG A 31 -9.73 -15.92 3.99
N SER A 32 -8.50 -15.41 4.10
CA SER A 32 -7.41 -15.98 4.88
C SER A 32 -6.44 -14.87 5.32
N GLU A 33 -5.70 -15.13 6.39
CA GLU A 33 -4.63 -14.23 6.85
C GLU A 33 -3.51 -14.12 5.81
N GLU A 34 -3.16 -15.22 5.15
CA GLU A 34 -2.19 -15.23 4.05
C GLU A 34 -2.62 -14.31 2.91
N GLY A 35 -3.90 -14.37 2.50
CA GLY A 35 -4.43 -13.49 1.45
C GLY A 35 -4.44 -12.02 1.86
N ALA A 36 -4.66 -11.73 3.15
CA ALA A 36 -4.54 -10.38 3.69
C ALA A 36 -3.08 -9.90 3.68
N GLY A 37 -2.13 -10.78 4.03
CA GLY A 37 -0.69 -10.52 3.95
C GLY A 37 -0.24 -10.22 2.51
N ASN A 38 -0.63 -11.06 1.55
CA ASN A 38 -0.31 -10.86 0.13
C ASN A 38 -0.85 -9.51 -0.38
N TYR A 39 -2.10 -9.18 -0.02
CA TYR A 39 -2.67 -7.87 -0.34
C TYR A 39 -1.89 -6.71 0.28
N ALA A 40 -1.53 -6.82 1.57
CA ALA A 40 -0.78 -5.79 2.27
C ALA A 40 0.60 -5.56 1.64
N THR A 41 1.29 -6.62 1.21
CA THR A 41 2.57 -6.52 0.51
C THR A 41 2.44 -5.73 -0.78
N VAL A 42 1.51 -6.09 -1.66
CA VAL A 42 1.29 -5.38 -2.93
C VAL A 42 0.86 -3.94 -2.69
N ALA A 43 -0.06 -3.69 -1.75
CA ALA A 43 -0.51 -2.35 -1.42
C ALA A 43 0.64 -1.48 -0.87
N SER A 44 1.53 -2.03 -0.04
CA SER A 44 2.70 -1.34 0.50
C SER A 44 3.67 -0.90 -0.60
N VAL A 45 3.95 -1.79 -1.56
CA VAL A 45 4.80 -1.48 -2.73
C VAL A 45 4.19 -0.34 -3.54
N ILE A 46 2.89 -0.41 -3.84
CA ILE A 46 2.18 0.64 -4.60
C ILE A 46 2.26 1.98 -3.87
N GLN A 47 1.99 2.01 -2.56
CA GLN A 47 2.06 3.25 -1.77
C GLN A 47 3.48 3.83 -1.76
N THR A 48 4.50 2.97 -1.72
CA THR A 48 5.90 3.38 -1.78
C THR A 48 6.26 3.97 -3.14
N ALA A 49 5.83 3.34 -4.23
CA ALA A 49 6.02 3.86 -5.58
C ALA A 49 5.39 5.25 -5.75
N ILE A 50 4.14 5.42 -5.30
CA ILE A 50 3.44 6.71 -5.35
C ILE A 50 4.19 7.78 -4.55
N LYS A 51 4.66 7.47 -3.34
CA LYS A 51 5.40 8.42 -2.48
C LYS A 51 6.74 8.85 -3.09
N ASN A 52 7.36 7.98 -3.89
CA ASN A 52 8.60 8.27 -4.60
C ASN A 52 8.37 8.87 -6.00
N GLY A 53 7.12 9.17 -6.38
CA GLY A 53 6.80 9.73 -7.70
C GLY A 53 6.99 8.75 -8.86
N GLN A 54 7.01 7.44 -8.57
CA GLN A 54 7.17 6.38 -9.56
C GLN A 54 5.82 5.88 -10.06
N ASN A 55 5.78 5.34 -11.29
CA ASN A 55 4.61 4.65 -11.80
C ASN A 55 4.46 3.30 -11.09
N PRO A 56 3.36 3.06 -10.34
CA PRO A 56 3.20 1.81 -9.60
C PRO A 56 3.15 0.57 -10.49
N PHE A 57 2.65 0.70 -11.72
CA PHE A 57 2.58 -0.43 -12.65
C PHE A 57 3.98 -0.87 -13.10
N GLU A 58 4.85 0.08 -13.45
CA GLU A 58 6.23 -0.20 -13.84
C GLU A 58 7.00 -0.85 -12.70
N VAL A 59 6.84 -0.36 -11.47
CA VAL A 59 7.46 -0.95 -10.27
C VAL A 59 7.01 -2.40 -10.07
N LEU A 60 5.71 -2.68 -10.23
CA LEU A 60 5.20 -4.05 -10.13
C LEU A 60 5.72 -4.96 -11.24
N GLN A 61 5.88 -4.45 -12.47
CA GLN A 61 6.49 -5.21 -13.57
C GLN A 61 7.93 -5.58 -13.26
N VAL A 62 8.74 -4.63 -12.77
CA VAL A 62 10.14 -4.88 -12.39
C VAL A 62 10.22 -5.96 -11.32
N ILE A 63 9.40 -5.88 -10.27
CA ILE A 63 9.36 -6.89 -9.21
C ILE A 63 8.99 -8.27 -9.77
N ALA A 64 8.00 -8.34 -10.66
CA ALA A 64 7.58 -9.59 -11.28
C ALA A 64 8.69 -10.22 -12.14
N THR A 65 9.42 -9.42 -12.91
CA THR A 65 10.56 -9.90 -13.71
C THR A 65 11.72 -10.36 -12.84
N LEU A 66 12.03 -9.64 -11.74
CA LEU A 66 13.08 -10.02 -10.80
C LEU A 66 12.77 -11.33 -10.06
N SER A 67 11.50 -11.64 -9.83
CA SER A 67 11.07 -12.89 -9.19
C SER A 67 11.21 -14.12 -10.09
N GLN A 68 11.40 -13.95 -11.40
CA GLN A 68 11.52 -15.03 -12.38
C GLN A 68 12.98 -15.40 -12.70
N ALA A 69 13.93 -14.61 -12.22
CA ALA A 69 15.37 -14.85 -12.32
C ALA A 69 15.88 -15.64 -11.11
#